data_AF-A0A5E7P859-F1
#
_entry.id   AF-A0A5E7P859-F1
#
_cell.length_a   1.000
_cell.length_b   1.000
_cell.length_c   1.000
_cell.angle_alpha   90.00
_cell.angle_beta   90.00
_cell.angle_gamma   90.00
#
_symmetry.space_group_name_H-M   'P 1'
#
loop_
_entity.id
_entity.type
_entity.pdbx_description
1 polymer ?
#
loop_
_entity_poly.entity_id
_entity_poly.type
_entity_poly.pdbx_seq_one_letter_code
_entity_poly.pdbx_strand_id
1 'polypeptide(L)'
;MKAAKGVTDLAATLSAAASAPLVAAPAAKAAKKPAGEGGTMQMTLRPSRSLYARYVGHAAERSKEEGRSVSVQEIMLEVLEKGVKS
;
A
#
# COMPACT_ATOMS: atom_id res chain seq x y z
N MET A 1 -2.00 -27.40 -44.29
CA MET A 1 -1.49 -26.21 -43.57
C MET A 1 -2.57 -25.77 -42.57
N LYS A 2 -2.43 -26.05 -41.26
CA LYS A 2 -3.39 -25.57 -40.24
C LYS A 2 -3.04 -24.12 -39.91
N ALA A 3 -4.01 -23.21 -40.00
CA ALA A 3 -3.83 -21.81 -39.64
C ALA A 3 -3.57 -21.68 -38.12
N ALA A 4 -2.55 -20.91 -37.75
CA ALA A 4 -2.18 -20.66 -36.36
C ALA A 4 -3.24 -19.78 -35.68
N LYS A 5 -3.96 -20.36 -34.70
CA LYS A 5 -4.95 -19.67 -33.88
C LYS A 5 -4.20 -18.76 -32.89
N GLY A 6 -4.10 -17.47 -33.21
CA GLY A 6 -3.41 -16.49 -32.37
C GLY A 6 -3.09 -15.16 -33.07
N VAL A 7 -3.03 -15.15 -34.41
CA VAL A 7 -2.73 -13.92 -35.17
C VAL A 7 -3.89 -12.92 -35.16
N THR A 8 -5.13 -13.41 -35.22
CA THR A 8 -6.35 -12.58 -35.14
C THR A 8 -6.56 -11.96 -33.75
N ASP A 9 -6.10 -12.66 -32.71
CA ASP A 9 -6.18 -12.20 -31.33
C ASP A 9 -5.19 -11.06 -31.04
N LEU A 10 -4.00 -11.13 -31.64
CA LEU A 10 -2.99 -10.08 -31.55
C LEU A 10 -3.45 -8.77 -32.22
N ALA A 11 -4.06 -8.85 -33.41
CA ALA A 11 -4.58 -7.69 -34.12
C ALA A 11 -5.69 -6.97 -33.32
N ALA A 12 -6.60 -7.74 -32.70
CA ALA A 12 -7.63 -7.19 -31.84
C ALA A 12 -7.04 -6.50 -30.59
N THR A 13 -6.02 -7.12 -29.98
CA THR A 13 -5.34 -6.59 -28.80
C THR A 13 -4.59 -5.28 -29.10
N LEU A 14 -3.90 -5.21 -30.24
CA LEU A 14 -3.19 -4.00 -30.68
C LEU A 14 -4.15 -2.87 -31.02
N SER A 15 -5.28 -3.17 -31.66
CA SER A 15 -6.29 -2.15 -31.98
C SER A 15 -6.95 -1.58 -30.72
N ALA A 16 -7.16 -2.41 -29.70
CA ALA A 16 -7.68 -1.96 -28.40
C ALA A 16 -6.67 -1.07 -27.68
N ALA A 17 -5.39 -1.45 -27.67
CA ALA A 17 -4.32 -0.65 -27.06
C ALA A 17 -4.11 0.71 -27.76
N ALA A 18 -4.25 0.77 -29.08
CA ALA A 18 -4.16 2.02 -29.85
C ALA A 18 -5.29 3.01 -29.54
N SER A 19 -6.44 2.50 -29.09
CA SER A 19 -7.61 3.31 -28.75
C SER A 19 -7.60 3.80 -27.30
N ALA A 20 -6.63 3.36 -26.50
CA ALA A 20 -6.52 3.75 -25.10
C ALA A 20 -5.95 5.18 -24.97
N PRO A 21 -6.55 6.05 -24.13
CA PRO A 21 -6.08 7.41 -23.94
C PRO A 21 -4.68 7.42 -23.28
N LEU A 22 -3.75 8.14 -23.91
CA LEU A 22 -2.33 8.24 -23.49
C LEU A 22 -2.12 8.98 -22.16
N VAL A 23 -3.14 9.68 -21.66
CA VAL A 23 -3.08 10.45 -20.42
C VAL A 23 -4.24 10.02 -19.54
N ALA A 24 -3.93 9.37 -18.43
CA ALA A 24 -4.90 9.13 -17.37
C ALA A 24 -5.35 10.50 -16.82
N ALA A 25 -6.66 10.76 -16.87
CA ALA A 25 -7.22 11.96 -16.27
C ALA A 25 -6.82 12.03 -14.78
N PRO A 26 -6.42 13.21 -14.26
CA PRO A 26 -6.00 13.33 -12.88
C PRO A 26 -7.15 12.90 -11.97
N ALA A 27 -6.87 11.94 -11.07
CA ALA A 27 -7.83 11.47 -10.10
C ALA A 27 -8.40 12.66 -9.31
N ALA A 28 -9.73 12.76 -9.28
CA ALA A 28 -10.43 13.80 -8.54
C ALA A 28 -9.94 13.82 -7.08
N LYS A 29 -9.51 14.99 -6.60
CA LYS A 29 -9.08 15.18 -5.22
C LYS A 29 -10.24 14.77 -4.30
N ALA A 30 -10.04 13.71 -3.54
CA ALA A 30 -11.02 13.26 -2.55
C ALA A 30 -11.35 14.42 -1.58
N ALA A 31 -12.64 14.72 -1.45
CA ALA A 31 -13.14 15.72 -0.52
C ALA A 31 -12.70 15.34 0.91
N LYS A 32 -12.09 16.30 1.63
CA LYS A 32 -11.69 16.11 3.02
C LYS A 32 -12.93 15.83 3.87
N LYS A 33 -13.06 14.58 4.34
CA LYS A 33 -14.04 14.19 5.34
C LYS A 33 -13.70 14.93 6.66
N PRO A 34 -14.67 15.52 7.37
CA PRO A 34 -14.40 16.11 8.68
C PRO A 34 -13.92 15.01 9.64
N ALA A 35 -12.81 15.27 10.31
CA ALA A 35 -12.28 14.36 11.33
C ALA A 35 -13.24 14.37 12.52
N GLY A 36 -13.98 13.28 12.73
CA GLY A 36 -14.77 13.08 13.94
C GLY A 36 -13.89 12.96 15.20
N GLU A 37 -14.49 13.08 16.38
CA GLU A 37 -13.83 12.78 17.66
C GLU A 37 -13.19 11.38 17.60
N GLY A 38 -11.88 11.32 17.79
CA GLY A 38 -11.07 10.10 17.61
C GLY A 38 -10.14 10.08 16.39
N GLY A 39 -9.92 11.22 15.72
CA GLY A 39 -8.97 11.34 14.61
C GLY A 39 -7.50 11.01 14.99
N THR A 40 -6.70 10.65 14.00
CA THR A 40 -5.25 10.45 14.18
C THR A 40 -4.51 11.78 14.08
N MET A 41 -3.42 11.90 14.85
CA MET A 41 -2.49 13.04 14.77
C MET A 41 -1.14 12.60 14.24
N GLN A 42 -0.50 13.45 13.45
CA GLN A 42 0.87 13.21 13.02
C GLN A 42 1.82 13.41 14.20
N MET A 43 2.67 12.41 14.46
CA MET A 43 3.69 12.48 15.50
C MET A 43 5.05 12.12 14.91
N THR A 44 6.08 12.91 15.23
CA THR A 44 7.46 12.61 14.83
C THR A 44 8.22 12.03 16.01
N LEU A 45 8.76 10.83 15.83
CA LEU A 45 9.57 10.13 16.82
C LEU A 45 11.02 10.03 16.33
N ARG A 46 11.97 9.98 17.27
CA ARG A 46 13.41 9.78 16.99
C ARG A 46 13.94 8.54 17.71
N PRO A 47 13.49 7.32 17.33
CA PRO A 47 14.02 6.10 17.91
C PRO A 47 15.51 5.94 17.57
N SER A 48 16.25 5.21 18.41
CA SER A 48 17.61 4.81 18.05
C SER A 48 17.59 3.88 16.82
N ARG A 49 18.70 3.86 16.06
CA ARG A 49 18.80 3.03 14.84
C ARG A 49 18.57 1.54 15.14
N SER A 50 19.10 1.04 16.26
CA SER A 50 18.92 -0.35 16.68
C SER A 50 17.48 -0.67 17.10
N LEU A 51 16.77 0.28 17.69
CA LEU A 51 15.36 0.12 18.00
C LEU A 51 14.51 0.10 16.72
N TYR A 52 14.76 1.03 15.80
CA TYR A 52 14.06 1.06 14.52
C TYR A 52 14.26 -0.23 13.71
N ALA A 53 15.50 -0.73 13.63
CA ALA A 53 15.80 -1.99 12.95
C ALA A 53 15.03 -3.19 13.53
N ARG A 54 14.84 -3.24 14.86
CA ARG A 54 14.01 -4.27 15.49
C ARG A 54 12.56 -4.17 15.05
N TYR A 55 11.99 -2.96 15.02
CA TYR A 55 10.62 -2.77 14.53
C TYR A 55 10.45 -3.14 13.06
N VAL A 56 11.45 -2.89 12.21
CA VAL A 56 11.46 -3.37 10.81
C VAL A 56 11.40 -4.90 10.77
N GLY A 57 12.20 -5.59 11.57
CA GLY A 57 12.16 -7.05 11.67
C GLY A 57 10.79 -7.57 12.09
N HIS A 58 10.20 -7.00 13.14
CA HIS A 58 8.86 -7.36 13.61
C HIS A 58 7.77 -7.11 12.56
N ALA A 59 7.83 -5.97 11.86
CA ALA A 59 6.88 -5.66 10.80
C ALA A 59 6.99 -6.67 9.64
N ALA A 60 8.20 -7.09 9.28
CA ALA A 60 8.42 -8.09 8.25
C ALA A 60 7.85 -9.46 8.65
N GLU A 61 8.08 -9.94 9.88
CA GLU A 61 7.51 -11.20 10.35
C GLU A 61 5.98 -11.15 10.40
N ARG A 62 5.40 -10.08 10.99
CA ARG A 62 3.94 -9.89 11.04
C ARG A 62 3.32 -9.81 9.65
N SER A 63 4.03 -9.23 8.68
CA SER A 63 3.54 -9.18 7.30
C SER A 63 3.43 -10.58 6.67
N LYS A 64 4.36 -11.48 6.99
CA LYS A 64 4.31 -12.88 6.53
C LYS A 64 3.17 -13.63 7.21
N GLU A 65 2.99 -13.44 8.51
CA GLU A 65 1.96 -14.11 9.32
C GLU A 65 0.54 -13.71 8.91
N GLU A 66 0.29 -12.42 8.70
CA GLU A 66 -1.06 -11.92 8.39
C GLU A 66 -1.39 -11.98 6.90
N GLY A 67 -0.41 -12.27 6.03
CA GLY A 67 -0.59 -12.25 4.58
C GLY A 67 -0.88 -10.86 4.00
N ARG A 68 -0.62 -9.79 4.77
CA ARG A 68 -0.75 -8.38 4.35
C ARG A 68 0.50 -7.60 4.76
N SER A 69 0.78 -6.49 4.08
CA SER A 69 1.86 -5.59 4.53
C SER A 69 1.50 -4.93 5.86
N VAL A 70 2.35 -5.12 6.86
CA VAL A 70 2.31 -4.44 8.16
C VAL A 70 3.47 -3.43 8.19
N SER A 71 3.16 -2.21 8.57
CA SER A 71 4.10 -1.10 8.62
C SER A 71 4.84 -1.03 9.95
N VAL A 72 6.03 -0.44 9.92
CA VAL A 72 6.80 -0.15 11.14
C VAL A 72 6.02 0.76 12.09
N GLN A 73 5.24 1.70 11.56
CA GLN A 73 4.44 2.62 12.38
C GLN A 73 3.32 1.90 13.14
N GLU A 74 2.64 0.93 12.53
CA GLU A 74 1.65 0.10 13.23
C GLU A 74 2.28 -0.63 14.42
N ILE A 75 3.42 -1.31 14.22
CA ILE A 75 4.14 -2.00 15.30
C ILE A 75 4.54 -1.03 16.42
N MET A 76 5.02 0.17 16.05
CA MET A 76 5.39 1.19 17.03
C MET A 76 4.18 1.66 17.86
N LEU A 77 3.02 1.89 17.22
CA LEU A 77 1.80 2.28 17.91
C LEU A 77 1.33 1.19 18.87
N GLU A 78 1.34 -0.08 18.46
CA GLU A 78 0.98 -1.20 19.35
C GLU A 78 1.85 -1.25 20.61
N VAL A 79 3.16 -1.01 20.48
CA VAL A 79 4.09 -0.99 21.61
C VAL A 79 3.81 0.20 22.53
N LEU A 80 3.56 1.38 21.97
CA LEU A 80 3.19 2.58 22.74
C LEU A 80 1.88 2.35 23.51
N GLU A 81 0.86 1.77 22.88
CA GLU A 81 -0.41 1.45 23.52
C GLU A 81 -0.25 0.44 24.67
N LYS A 82 0.60 -0.59 24.49
CA LYS A 82 0.92 -1.55 25.54
C LYS A 82 1.59 -0.87 26.74
N GLY A 83 2.50 0.09 26.49
CA GLY A 83 3.19 0.84 27.55
C GLY A 83 2.30 1.83 28.32
N VAL A 84 1.18 2.29 27.74
CA VAL A 84 0.19 3.13 28.45
C VAL A 84 -0.73 2.28 29.34
N LYS A 85 -0.95 1.02 28.96
CA LYS A 85 -1.82 0.07 29.69
C LYS A 85 -1.11 -0.63 30.85
N SER A 86 0.21 -0.49 30.97
CA SER A 86 1.03 -1.02 32.08
C SER A 86 1.14 -0.01 33.21
#